data_AF-A0A2S6GED2-F1
#
_entry.id   AF-A0A2S6GED2-F1
#
_cell.length_a   1.000
_cell.length_b   1.000
_cell.length_c   1.000
_cell.angle_alpha   90.00
_cell.angle_beta   90.00
_cell.angle_gamma   90.00
#
_symmetry.space_group_name_H-M   'P 1'
#
loop_
_entity.id
_entity.type
_entity.pdbx_description
1 polymer ?
#
loop_
_entity_poly.entity_id
_entity_poly.type
_entity_poly.pdbx_seq_one_letter_code
_entity_poly.pdbx_strand_id
1 'polypeptide(L)'
;MNHASELVDRLTAIGFCVYPFPVVNRYRGLSFYKVTRDGFVDSIFVGNDNLAVASRLRNRFNRQDPFNSGPPVWYLNDSFERVVAAIEGFYSDSVEATDSRFVECISVA
;
A
#
# COMPACT_ATOMS: atom_id res chain seq x y z
N MET A 1 -13.18 8.55 17.13
CA MET A 1 -12.40 8.11 15.96
C MET A 1 -13.07 6.89 15.36
N ASN A 2 -13.23 6.83 14.04
CA ASN A 2 -13.72 5.64 13.34
C ASN A 2 -12.57 4.61 13.27
N HIS A 3 -12.84 3.34 13.56
CA HIS A 3 -11.83 2.25 13.56
C HIS A 3 -11.02 2.18 12.26
N ALA A 4 -11.64 2.48 11.12
CA ALA A 4 -10.94 2.56 9.83
C ALA A 4 -9.88 3.67 9.79
N SER A 5 -10.11 4.82 10.44
CA SER A 5 -9.14 5.93 10.51
C SER A 5 -7.87 5.51 11.25
N GLU A 6 -8.02 4.77 12.35
CA GLU A 6 -6.89 4.28 13.14
C GLU A 6 -6.00 3.32 12.34
N LEU A 7 -6.62 2.44 11.54
CA LEU A 7 -5.90 1.53 10.65
C LEU A 7 -5.15 2.28 9.53
N VAL A 8 -5.72 3.38 9.03
CA VAL A 8 -5.03 4.26 8.08
C VAL A 8 -3.82 4.94 8.73
N ASP A 9 -4.00 5.50 9.93
CA ASP A 9 -2.92 6.17 10.66
C ASP A 9 -1.74 5.22 10.90
N ARG A 10 -2.03 3.97 11.28
CA ARG A 10 -1.02 2.92 11.45
C ARG A 10 -0.23 2.62 10.18
N LEU A 11 -0.90 2.50 9.03
CA LEU A 11 -0.22 2.32 7.74
C LEU A 11 0.66 3.52 7.38
N THR A 12 0.19 4.74 7.64
CA THR A 12 1.01 5.94 7.38
C THR A 12 2.22 6.03 8.30
N ALA A 13 2.11 5.59 9.56
CA ALA A 13 3.20 5.57 10.52
C ALA A 13 4.36 4.66 10.10
N ILE A 14 4.07 3.56 9.39
CA ILE A 14 5.09 2.67 8.80
C ILE A 14 5.52 3.10 7.38
N GLY A 15 5.05 4.26 6.92
CA GLY A 15 5.50 4.92 5.70
C GLY A 15 4.73 4.55 4.43
N PHE A 16 3.56 3.91 4.52
CA PHE A 16 2.67 3.84 3.35
C PHE A 16 2.07 5.21 3.08
N CYS A 17 2.13 5.67 1.83
CA CYS A 17 1.40 6.85 1.40
C CYS A 17 0.04 6.43 0.83
N VAL A 18 -0.98 7.27 1.03
CA VAL A 18 -2.25 7.15 0.30
C VAL A 18 -2.03 7.57 -1.15
N TYR A 19 -2.56 6.79 -2.10
CA TYR A 19 -2.49 7.15 -3.52
C TYR A 19 -3.37 8.39 -3.75
N PRO A 20 -2.80 9.53 -4.19
CA PRO A 20 -3.50 10.81 -4.20
C PRO A 20 -4.56 10.92 -5.30
N PHE A 21 -4.47 10.04 -6.29
CA PHE A 21 -5.40 10.00 -7.40
C PHE A 21 -6.36 8.82 -7.21
N PRO A 22 -7.68 9.05 -7.12
CA PRO A 22 -8.68 7.99 -7.17
C PRO A 22 -8.81 7.42 -8.60
N VAL A 23 -7.68 7.12 -9.25
CA VAL A 23 -7.62 6.62 -10.63
C VAL A 23 -8.28 5.25 -10.66
N VAL A 24 -9.58 5.27 -10.96
CA VAL A 24 -10.29 4.22 -11.69
C VAL A 24 -10.19 2.84 -11.04
N ASN A 25 -10.25 2.76 -9.71
CA ASN A 25 -10.61 1.48 -9.11
C ASN A 25 -12.12 1.38 -9.14
N ARG A 26 -12.66 0.58 -10.07
CA ARG A 26 -14.10 0.23 -10.13
C ARG A 26 -14.66 -0.23 -8.77
N TYR A 27 -13.78 -0.58 -7.84
CA TYR A 27 -14.05 -1.18 -6.55
C TYR A 27 -14.29 -0.21 -5.38
N ARG A 28 -14.39 1.12 -5.60
CA ARG A 28 -14.71 2.13 -4.56
C ARG A 28 -13.93 1.88 -3.25
N GLY A 29 -12.66 2.26 -3.21
CA GLY A 29 -11.80 1.98 -2.06
C GLY A 29 -10.58 2.90 -1.99
N LEU A 30 -9.78 2.72 -0.94
CA LEU A 30 -8.51 3.43 -0.74
C LEU A 30 -7.35 2.56 -1.24
N SER A 31 -6.36 3.19 -1.85
CA SER A 31 -5.12 2.53 -2.25
C SER A 31 -3.95 3.17 -1.50
N PHE A 32 -3.07 2.34 -0.98
CA PHE A 32 -1.84 2.70 -0.32
C PHE A 32 -0.66 2.14 -1.09
N TYR A 33 0.48 2.81 -0.98
CA TYR A 33 1.72 2.32 -1.57
C TYR A 33 2.93 2.69 -0.72
N LYS A 34 3.97 1.86 -0.80
CA LYS A 34 5.28 2.08 -0.21
C LYS A 34 6.34 1.59 -1.19
N VAL A 35 7.21 2.47 -1.64
CA VAL A 35 8.37 2.11 -2.47
C VAL A 35 9.50 1.69 -1.54
N THR A 36 10.01 0.49 -1.76
CA THR A 36 11.05 -0.13 -0.93
C THR A 36 12.42 0.07 -1.58
N ARG A 37 13.49 0.08 -0.77
CA ARG A 37 14.86 0.36 -1.24
C ARG A 37 15.42 -0.73 -2.17
N ASP A 38 14.93 -1.95 -2.04
CA ASP A 38 15.28 -3.09 -2.89
C ASP A 38 14.59 -3.07 -4.27
N GLY A 39 13.91 -1.96 -4.60
CA GLY A 39 13.30 -1.74 -5.90
C GLY A 39 11.97 -2.47 -6.06
N PHE A 40 11.21 -2.60 -4.98
CA PHE A 40 9.83 -3.10 -4.99
C PHE A 40 8.85 -1.98 -4.64
N VAL A 41 7.58 -2.26 -4.87
CA VAL A 41 6.46 -1.45 -4.41
C VAL A 41 5.52 -2.38 -3.67
N ASP A 42 5.30 -2.07 -2.41
CA ASP A 42 4.23 -2.67 -1.63
C ASP A 42 2.98 -1.83 -1.82
N SER A 43 1.86 -2.49 -2.07
CA SER A 43 0.58 -1.85 -2.31
C SER A 43 -0.48 -2.49 -1.44
N ILE A 44 -1.42 -1.68 -0.97
CA ILE A 44 -2.59 -2.16 -0.22
C ILE A 44 -3.81 -1.50 -0.86
N PHE A 45 -4.75 -2.29 -1.33
CA PHE A 45 -6.07 -1.81 -1.72
C PHE A 45 -7.05 -2.18 -0.61
N VAL A 46 -7.90 -1.24 -0.18
CA VAL A 46 -8.93 -1.43 0.84
C VAL A 46 -10.28 -1.09 0.21
N GLY A 47 -11.13 -2.09 0.02
CA GLY A 47 -12.48 -1.95 -0.49
C GLY A 47 -13.47 -1.44 0.57
N ASN A 48 -14.63 -0.98 0.11
CA ASN A 48 -15.73 -0.53 1.00
C ASN A 48 -16.33 -1.65 1.88
N ASP A 49 -16.11 -2.91 1.53
CA ASP A 49 -16.54 -4.10 2.26
C ASP A 49 -15.56 -4.53 3.36
N ASN A 50 -14.57 -3.68 3.67
CA ASN A 50 -13.48 -3.94 4.61
C ASN A 50 -12.54 -5.07 4.17
N LEU A 51 -12.64 -5.54 2.92
CA LEU A 51 -11.67 -6.43 2.31
C LEU A 51 -10.44 -5.63 1.87
N ALA A 52 -9.27 -6.11 2.22
CA ALA A 52 -8.01 -5.52 1.83
C ALA A 52 -7.13 -6.55 1.11
N VAL A 53 -6.50 -6.09 0.02
CA VAL A 53 -5.51 -6.85 -0.72
C VAL A 53 -4.18 -6.14 -0.60
N ALA A 54 -3.21 -6.77 0.03
CA ALA A 54 -1.83 -6.32 0.07
C ALA A 54 -0.95 -7.13 -0.89
N SER A 55 0.02 -6.50 -1.52
CA SER A 55 0.97 -7.20 -2.40
C SER A 55 2.31 -6.49 -2.50
N ARG A 56 3.37 -7.25 -2.75
CA ARG A 56 4.69 -6.74 -3.16
C ARG A 56 4.94 -7.05 -4.62
N LEU A 57 5.19 -6.00 -5.41
CA LEU A 57 5.51 -6.08 -6.83
C LEU A 57 6.91 -5.52 -7.06
N ARG A 58 7.64 -6.05 -8.05
CA ARG A 58 8.88 -5.40 -8.49
C ARG A 58 8.54 -4.02 -9.06
N ASN A 59 9.29 -2.99 -8.70
CA ASN A 59 9.16 -1.65 -9.25
C ASN A 59 9.71 -1.60 -10.68
N ARG A 60 8.98 -2.24 -11.62
CA ARG A 60 9.30 -2.31 -13.04
C ARG A 60 8.37 -1.45 -13.88
N PHE A 61 7.73 -0.44 -13.29
CA PHE A 61 6.80 0.40 -14.03
C PHE A 61 7.50 0.99 -15.26
N ASN A 62 7.11 0.48 -16.43
CA ASN A 62 7.57 0.94 -17.71
C ASN A 62 6.40 1.65 -18.39
N ARG A 63 6.55 2.95 -18.70
CA ARG A 63 5.50 3.71 -19.39
C ARG A 63 5.11 3.11 -20.75
N GLN A 64 6.04 2.41 -21.40
CA GLN A 64 5.83 1.78 -22.71
C GLN A 64 5.20 0.39 -22.60
N ASP A 65 5.27 -0.24 -21.42
CA ASP A 65 4.69 -1.54 -21.13
C ASP A 65 4.18 -1.54 -19.67
N PRO A 66 3.06 -0.83 -19.40
CA PRO A 66 2.55 -0.64 -18.05
C PRO A 66 2.00 -1.93 -17.43
N PHE A 67 1.88 -3.01 -18.22
CA PHE A 67 1.33 -4.29 -17.81
C PHE A 67 2.42 -5.36 -17.57
N ASN A 68 3.71 -5.01 -17.71
CA ASN A 68 4.83 -5.91 -17.35
C ASN A 68 5.04 -6.06 -15.83
N SER A 69 3.94 -6.00 -15.08
CA SER A 69 3.91 -6.42 -13.70
C SER A 69 3.94 -7.95 -13.70
N GLY A 70 5.14 -8.52 -13.52
CA GLY A 70 5.26 -9.94 -13.18
C GLY A 70 4.43 -10.30 -11.94
N PRO A 71 4.27 -11.60 -11.63
CA PRO A 71 3.49 -12.02 -10.47
C PRO A 71 4.00 -11.35 -9.18
N PRO A 72 3.10 -11.05 -8.22
CA PRO A 72 3.52 -10.53 -6.94
C PRO A 72 4.47 -11.50 -6.25
N VAL A 73 5.49 -10.96 -5.58
CA VAL A 73 6.40 -11.75 -4.75
C VAL A 73 5.63 -12.42 -3.61
N TRP A 74 4.70 -11.65 -3.05
CA TRP A 74 3.73 -12.11 -2.09
C TRP A 74 2.45 -11.29 -2.24
N TYR A 75 1.33 -11.88 -1.86
CA TYR A 75 0.05 -11.19 -1.72
C TYR A 75 -0.69 -11.73 -0.50
N LEU A 76 -1.55 -10.89 0.08
CA LEU A 76 -2.44 -11.21 1.18
C LEU A 76 -3.81 -10.63 0.85
N ASN A 77 -4.86 -11.41 1.07
CA ASN A 77 -6.25 -10.97 0.91
C ASN A 77 -7.03 -11.36 2.16
N ASP A 78 -7.43 -10.37 2.95
CA ASP A 78 -8.12 -10.56 4.23
C ASP A 78 -8.89 -9.29 4.59
N SER A 79 -9.51 -9.27 5.76
CA SER A 79 -9.99 -8.05 6.42
C SER A 79 -8.88 -7.00 6.57
N PHE A 80 -9.27 -5.73 6.49
CA PHE A 80 -8.35 -4.61 6.61
C PHE A 80 -7.48 -4.68 7.88
N GLU A 81 -8.07 -5.02 9.02
CA GLU A 81 -7.36 -5.16 10.29
C GLU A 81 -6.28 -6.26 10.24
N ARG A 82 -6.59 -7.43 9.67
CA ARG A 82 -5.63 -8.54 9.53
C ARG A 82 -4.49 -8.17 8.59
N VAL A 83 -4.79 -7.45 7.52
CA VAL A 83 -3.77 -6.95 6.60
C VAL A 83 -2.84 -5.97 7.31
N VAL A 84 -3.36 -4.98 8.05
CA VAL A 84 -2.53 -4.04 8.80
C VAL A 84 -1.64 -4.77 9.81
N ALA A 85 -2.19 -5.69 10.59
CA ALA A 85 -1.41 -6.47 11.56
C ALA A 85 -0.29 -7.31 10.90
N ALA A 86 -0.56 -7.92 9.75
CA ALA A 86 0.44 -8.69 9.01
C ALA A 86 1.55 -7.79 8.46
N ILE A 87 1.20 -6.62 7.94
CA ILE A 87 2.16 -5.64 7.42
C ILE A 87 3.02 -5.09 8.55
N GLU A 88 2.44 -4.71 9.69
CA GLU A 88 3.22 -4.28 10.85
C GLU A 88 4.19 -5.35 11.34
N GLY A 89 3.76 -6.63 11.37
CA GLY A 89 4.65 -7.75 11.69
C GLY A 89 5.76 -7.93 10.67
N PHE A 90 5.52 -7.67 9.39
CA PHE A 90 6.54 -7.71 8.35
C PHE A 90 7.56 -6.55 8.49
N TYR A 91 7.08 -5.37 8.87
CA TYR A 91 7.87 -4.14 8.97
C TYR A 91 8.45 -3.88 10.37
N SER A 92 8.13 -4.69 11.39
CA SER A 92 8.58 -4.50 12.78
C SER A 92 10.09 -4.40 12.91
N ASP A 93 10.83 -5.06 12.02
CA ASP A 93 12.28 -5.16 12.04
C ASP A 93 12.96 -4.35 10.92
N SER A 94 12.18 -3.66 10.07
CA SER A 94 12.70 -3.03 8.85
C SER A 94 12.64 -1.49 8.91
N VAL A 95 13.81 -0.86 8.82
CA VAL A 95 13.94 0.61 8.68
C VAL A 95 13.86 1.00 7.19
N GLU A 96 12.94 0.39 6.45
CA GLU A 96 12.75 0.70 5.04
C GLU A 96 12.05 2.05 4.90
N ALA A 97 12.83 3.12 4.74
CA ALA A 97 12.31 4.42 4.37
C ALA A 97 11.64 4.34 2.99
N THR A 98 10.48 4.98 2.85
CA THR A 98 9.76 5.06 1.59
C THR A 98 10.51 5.96 0.62
N ASP A 99 11.09 5.38 -0.43
CA ASP A 99 11.76 6.15 -1.50
C ASP A 99 10.75 6.51 -2.59
N SER A 100 9.78 7.36 -2.24
CA SER A 100 8.72 7.80 -3.15
C SER A 100 9.23 8.89 -4.10
N ARG A 101 9.02 8.70 -5.41
CA ARG A 101 9.19 9.78 -6.41
C ARG A 101 8.06 10.82 -6.39
N PHE A 102 6.98 10.55 -5.65
CA PHE A 102 5.91 11.50 -5.37
C PHE A 102 6.21 12.14 -4.01
N VAL A 103 6.50 13.45 -4.04
CA VAL A 103 7.28 14.17 -3.01
C VAL A 103 6.54 14.38 -1.68
N GLU A 104 5.24 14.14 -1.56
CA GLU A 104 4.53 14.35 -0.29
C GLU A 104 3.51 13.23 -0.09
N CYS A 105 3.75 12.34 0.88
CA CYS A 105 2.65 11.56 1.43
C CYS A 105 1.61 12.58 1.93
N ILE A 106 0.38 12.52 1.44
CA ILE A 106 -0.69 13.33 2.01
C ILE A 106 -0.91 12.84 3.44
N SER A 107 -0.47 13.62 4.44
CA SER A 107 -0.90 13.43 5.82
C SER A 107 -2.37 13.78 5.88
N VAL A 108 -3.24 12.80 6.12
CA VAL A 108 -4.64 13.09 6.38
C VAL A 108 -4.69 13.63 7.82
N ALA A 109 -4.92 14.93 7.96
CA ALA A 109 -5.11 15.61 9.23
C ALA A 109 -6.57 15.50 9.71
#